data_AF-A0A445HTX0-F1
#
_entry.id   AF-A0A445HTX0-F1
#
_cell.length_a   1.000
_cell.length_b   1.000
_cell.length_c   1.000
_cell.angle_alpha   90.00
_cell.angle_beta   90.00
_cell.angle_gamma   90.00
#
_symmetry.space_group_name_H-M   'P 1'
#
loop_
_entity.id
_entity.type
_entity.pdbx_description
1 polymer ?
#
loop_
_entity_poly.entity_id
_entity_poly.type
_entity_poly.pdbx_seq_one_letter_code
_entity_poly.pdbx_strand_id
1 'polypeptide(L)'
;MAAIGLNGVKVGTTSSQAYLEGKAVKETRALMAELCRHFYTLGWVTGTGGSISMKVHDDSIPKPQQLILMAPSGVQKERMEPEDMYVLSHSGSVLSAPSPKPWPHKPPKCSDCDPLFKKAYEMRDAAAVFHSHGIESCLVTMINPLSKEFRITHMEMIKGIKGHGYYDELVVPIIENTAYEYQLTESFAKAIEDYPKATAVLVRNHGVFVWGDSWISAKTQSECYHYLFDAALKLHQMGLDWSTPNHGPIQSARRGLSIAGESNVSVKARKSNGDSDPFPRCVVLDIEGTTTPISFVSEVLFPYARDNVGRHLSLTYDTPETKADIKLLCSQVQSDLEQGIAGAVPIPPDDAGKEEVVAALVANVNAMIKADRKITALKELQGHIWRTGYENNELEGIVFDDVPEALEKWHTLGIKVYIYSSGSRLAQRLIFGKTNHGDLRKYLSGFFDTTVGNKRETRSYVEISESLGVDKPSDILFVTDVYQEATAAKAAGLEVIISIRPGNGPLPDNHGFKTIKSFSEI
;
A
#
# COMPACT_ATOMS: atom_id res chain seq x y z
N MET A 1 -75.12 -7.20 -13.74
CA MET A 1 -75.01 -8.68 -13.69
C MET A 1 -73.61 -9.02 -14.19
N ALA A 2 -72.62 -8.96 -13.30
CA ALA A 2 -71.94 -10.14 -12.70
C ALA A 2 -71.28 -11.02 -13.78
N ALA A 3 -69.97 -11.31 -13.79
CA ALA A 3 -69.22 -11.82 -12.65
C ALA A 3 -67.68 -11.78 -12.87
N ILE A 4 -66.97 -11.40 -11.79
CA ILE A 4 -65.85 -12.12 -11.16
C ILE A 4 -64.59 -12.34 -12.02
N GLY A 5 -63.61 -11.46 -11.78
CA GLY A 5 -62.19 -11.76 -11.98
C GLY A 5 -61.60 -12.37 -10.71
N LEU A 6 -60.73 -13.37 -10.87
CA LEU A 6 -59.87 -13.90 -9.82
C LEU A 6 -58.52 -14.32 -10.43
N ASN A 7 -57.48 -13.79 -9.77
CA ASN A 7 -56.13 -14.36 -9.61
C ASN A 7 -55.16 -14.34 -10.79
N GLY A 8 -54.53 -13.17 -10.96
CA GLY A 8 -53.14 -13.07 -11.38
C GLY A 8 -52.37 -12.29 -10.31
N VAL A 9 -51.61 -13.01 -9.48
CA VAL A 9 -50.70 -12.44 -8.47
C VAL A 9 -49.73 -11.49 -9.18
N LYS A 10 -49.93 -10.18 -8.99
CA LYS A 10 -48.91 -9.18 -9.35
C LYS A 10 -47.78 -9.30 -8.33
N VAL A 11 -46.72 -10.00 -8.72
CA VAL A 11 -45.41 -9.87 -8.08
C VAL A 11 -44.94 -8.43 -8.33
N GLY A 12 -45.05 -7.60 -7.30
CA GLY A 12 -44.61 -6.21 -7.33
C GLY A 12 -43.14 -6.10 -6.94
N THR A 13 -42.36 -5.42 -7.78
CA THR A 13 -41.50 -4.28 -7.43
C THR A 13 -40.89 -3.70 -8.70
N THR A 14 -41.65 -2.88 -9.42
CA THR A 14 -41.08 -1.96 -10.41
C THR A 14 -40.28 -0.90 -9.64
N SER A 15 -38.96 -0.85 -9.82
CA SER A 15 -38.14 0.28 -9.36
C SER A 15 -38.75 1.56 -9.92
N SER A 16 -38.99 2.57 -9.09
CA SER A 16 -39.64 3.81 -9.53
C SER A 16 -38.76 4.53 -10.58
N GLN A 17 -39.38 5.16 -11.58
CA GLN A 17 -38.67 5.97 -12.58
C GLN A 17 -37.76 7.03 -11.91
N ALA A 18 -38.20 7.55 -10.77
CA ALA A 18 -37.42 8.48 -9.95
C ALA A 18 -36.11 7.89 -9.43
N TYR A 19 -36.05 6.60 -9.08
CA TYR A 19 -34.81 5.95 -8.66
C TYR A 19 -33.86 5.78 -9.85
N LEU A 20 -34.37 5.36 -11.02
CA LEU A 20 -33.57 5.19 -12.24
C LEU A 20 -32.87 6.48 -12.67
N GLU A 21 -33.52 7.63 -12.50
CA GLU A 21 -33.00 8.95 -12.84
C GLU A 21 -32.31 9.66 -11.67
N GLY A 22 -32.21 8.97 -10.53
CA GLY A 22 -31.68 9.48 -9.27
C GLY A 22 -30.20 9.82 -9.33
N LYS A 23 -29.78 10.67 -8.39
CA LYS A 23 -28.39 11.15 -8.28
C LYS A 23 -27.39 10.00 -8.13
N ALA A 24 -27.68 9.03 -7.25
CA ALA A 24 -26.81 7.88 -7.00
C ALA A 24 -26.55 7.06 -8.27
N VAL A 25 -27.56 6.85 -9.12
CA VAL A 25 -27.41 6.13 -10.39
C VAL A 25 -26.46 6.89 -11.33
N LYS A 26 -26.63 8.21 -11.45
CA LYS A 26 -25.78 9.06 -12.31
C LYS A 26 -24.32 9.07 -11.85
N GLU A 27 -24.09 9.19 -10.54
CA GLU A 27 -22.74 9.16 -9.96
C GLU A 27 -22.08 7.79 -10.16
N THR A 28 -22.83 6.71 -9.96
CA THR A 28 -22.33 5.33 -10.18
C THR A 28 -21.98 5.11 -11.66
N ARG A 29 -22.78 5.62 -12.61
CA ARG A 29 -22.46 5.57 -14.05
C ARG A 29 -21.17 6.30 -14.39
N ALA A 30 -20.98 7.51 -13.84
CA ALA A 30 -19.77 8.30 -14.04
C ALA A 30 -18.52 7.60 -13.50
N LEU A 31 -18.62 7.04 -12.29
CA LEU A 31 -17.56 6.26 -11.67
C LEU A 31 -17.21 5.01 -12.50
N MET A 32 -18.20 4.27 -13.01
CA MET A 32 -17.93 3.11 -13.87
C MET A 32 -17.17 3.49 -15.14
N ALA A 33 -17.55 4.59 -15.79
CA ALA A 33 -16.84 5.09 -16.96
C ALA A 33 -15.38 5.46 -16.64
N GLU A 34 -15.15 6.10 -15.49
CA GLU A 34 -13.80 6.43 -15.00
C GLU A 34 -12.97 5.18 -14.69
N LEU A 35 -13.53 4.21 -13.96
CA LEU A 35 -12.85 2.96 -13.63
C LEU A 35 -12.49 2.17 -14.89
N CYS A 36 -13.35 2.13 -15.91
CA CYS A 36 -13.00 1.47 -17.17
C CYS A 36 -11.87 2.17 -17.93
N ARG A 37 -11.81 3.51 -17.92
CA ARG A 37 -10.65 4.24 -18.46
C ARG A 37 -9.38 3.86 -17.71
N HIS A 38 -9.43 3.87 -16.39
CA HIS A 38 -8.28 3.51 -15.56
C HIS A 38 -7.84 2.05 -15.79
N PHE A 39 -8.77 1.09 -15.73
CA PHE A 39 -8.47 -0.33 -15.95
C PHE A 39 -7.95 -0.60 -17.36
N TYR A 40 -8.37 0.17 -18.36
CA TYR A 40 -7.78 0.07 -19.69
C TYR A 40 -6.30 0.46 -19.68
N THR A 41 -5.93 1.57 -19.01
CA THR A 41 -4.52 2.00 -18.90
C THR A 41 -3.65 1.00 -18.14
N LEU A 42 -4.23 0.22 -17.23
CA LEU A 42 -3.57 -0.89 -16.53
C LEU A 42 -3.48 -2.18 -17.37
N GLY A 43 -4.09 -2.21 -18.55
CA GLY A 43 -4.10 -3.39 -19.44
C GLY A 43 -5.21 -4.40 -19.15
N TRP A 44 -6.06 -4.17 -18.16
CA TRP A 44 -7.02 -5.15 -17.65
C TRP A 44 -8.25 -5.35 -18.53
N VAL A 45 -8.67 -4.32 -19.26
CA VAL A 45 -9.89 -4.34 -20.09
C VAL A 45 -9.60 -3.89 -21.53
N THR A 46 -8.45 -4.33 -22.06
CA THR A 46 -8.00 -4.01 -23.42
C THR A 46 -8.73 -4.85 -24.47
N GLY A 47 -8.74 -4.40 -25.74
CA GLY A 47 -9.31 -5.19 -26.84
C GLY A 47 -10.80 -5.48 -26.73
N THR A 48 -11.57 -4.65 -26.02
CA THR A 48 -12.97 -4.87 -25.63
C THR A 48 -13.22 -6.00 -24.62
N GLY A 49 -12.15 -6.66 -24.18
CA GLY A 49 -12.18 -7.70 -23.15
C GLY A 49 -12.41 -7.13 -21.76
N GLY A 50 -12.73 -8.03 -20.81
CA GLY A 50 -13.10 -7.66 -19.46
C GLY A 50 -14.41 -6.86 -19.36
N SER A 51 -14.89 -6.70 -18.14
CA SER A 51 -16.13 -5.98 -17.86
C SER A 51 -16.22 -5.60 -16.39
N ILE A 52 -17.07 -4.64 -16.07
CA ILE A 52 -17.34 -4.23 -14.70
C ILE A 52 -18.86 -4.20 -14.47
N SER A 53 -19.26 -4.59 -13.27
CA SER A 53 -20.61 -4.41 -12.78
C SER A 53 -20.58 -3.97 -11.32
N MET A 54 -21.53 -3.13 -10.93
CA MET A 54 -21.67 -2.69 -9.55
C MET A 54 -23.12 -2.36 -9.20
N LYS A 55 -23.47 -2.54 -7.94
CA LYS A 55 -24.72 -2.05 -7.37
C LYS A 55 -24.63 -0.54 -7.16
N VAL A 56 -25.74 0.14 -7.39
CA VAL A 56 -25.88 1.58 -7.11
C VAL A 56 -25.89 1.77 -5.60
N HIS A 57 -24.89 2.48 -5.08
CA HIS A 57 -24.78 2.75 -3.65
C HIS A 57 -25.74 3.87 -3.25
N ASP A 58 -26.92 3.48 -2.78
CA ASP A 58 -27.93 4.38 -2.23
C ASP A 58 -28.29 3.89 -0.83
N ASP A 59 -27.92 4.67 0.20
CA ASP A 59 -28.14 4.33 1.61
C ASP A 59 -29.62 4.24 1.98
N SER A 60 -30.51 4.83 1.17
CA SER A 60 -31.96 4.75 1.38
C SER A 60 -32.55 3.42 0.88
N ILE A 61 -31.81 2.64 0.09
CA ILE A 61 -32.25 1.38 -0.49
C ILE A 61 -31.41 0.23 0.06
N PRO A 62 -32.03 -0.82 0.64
CA PRO A 62 -31.29 -1.99 1.09
C PRO A 62 -30.44 -2.61 -0.03
N LYS A 63 -29.19 -2.97 0.25
CA LYS A 63 -28.23 -3.56 -0.71
C LYS A 63 -28.78 -4.73 -1.55
N PRO A 64 -29.63 -5.64 -1.03
CA PRO A 64 -30.24 -6.69 -1.86
C PRO A 64 -31.25 -6.18 -2.89
N GLN A 65 -31.74 -4.95 -2.75
CA GLN A 65 -32.75 -4.31 -3.60
C GLN A 65 -32.17 -3.20 -4.48
N GLN A 66 -30.89 -2.86 -4.31
CA GLN A 66 -30.21 -1.85 -5.12
C GLN A 66 -30.15 -2.26 -6.59
N LEU A 67 -30.18 -1.26 -7.47
CA LEU A 67 -30.03 -1.44 -8.91
C LEU A 67 -28.63 -1.93 -9.23
N ILE A 68 -28.49 -2.70 -10.30
CA ILE A 68 -27.20 -3.17 -10.81
C ILE A 68 -26.89 -2.40 -12.08
N LEU A 69 -25.71 -1.79 -12.14
CA LEU A 69 -25.16 -1.23 -13.37
C LEU A 69 -24.19 -2.21 -14.01
N MET A 70 -24.19 -2.25 -15.33
CA MET A 70 -23.34 -3.15 -16.10
C MET A 70 -22.80 -2.48 -17.37
N ALA A 71 -21.50 -2.67 -17.60
CA ALA A 71 -20.86 -2.23 -18.82
C ALA A 71 -21.31 -3.09 -20.03
N PRO A 72 -21.50 -2.51 -21.22
CA PRO A 72 -21.85 -3.26 -22.43
C PRO A 72 -20.68 -4.15 -22.93
N SER A 73 -21.01 -5.26 -23.59
CA SER A 73 -20.04 -6.15 -24.26
C SER A 73 -19.55 -5.55 -25.58
N GLY A 74 -18.30 -5.83 -25.96
CA GLY A 74 -17.76 -5.52 -27.29
C GLY A 74 -17.58 -4.03 -27.62
N VAL A 75 -17.49 -3.16 -26.61
CA VAL A 75 -17.21 -1.72 -26.77
C VAL A 75 -15.79 -1.37 -26.32
N GLN A 76 -15.28 -0.24 -26.80
CA GLN A 76 -14.02 0.34 -26.33
C GLN A 76 -14.21 0.89 -24.91
N LYS A 77 -13.67 0.18 -23.91
CA LYS A 77 -13.94 0.42 -22.48
C LYS A 77 -13.44 1.78 -22.01
N GLU A 78 -12.34 2.26 -22.59
CA GLU A 78 -11.72 3.56 -22.33
C GLU A 78 -12.47 4.75 -22.94
N ARG A 79 -13.46 4.49 -23.79
CA ARG A 79 -14.30 5.52 -24.43
C ARG A 79 -15.77 5.45 -24.00
N MET A 80 -16.05 4.70 -22.94
CA MET A 80 -17.41 4.62 -22.41
C MET A 80 -17.79 5.91 -21.72
N GLU A 81 -19.00 6.37 -22.03
CA GLU A 81 -19.66 7.48 -21.36
C GLU A 81 -20.66 6.95 -20.32
N PRO A 82 -21.05 7.75 -19.32
CA PRO A 82 -21.99 7.33 -18.28
C PRO A 82 -23.31 6.74 -18.83
N GLU A 83 -23.80 7.26 -19.96
CA GLU A 83 -25.04 6.87 -20.62
C GLU A 83 -24.93 5.50 -21.33
N ASP A 84 -23.72 4.99 -21.53
CA ASP A 84 -23.45 3.73 -22.22
C ASP A 84 -23.73 2.49 -21.35
N MET A 85 -24.05 2.67 -20.06
CA MET A 85 -24.28 1.56 -19.12
C MET A 85 -25.72 1.03 -19.17
N TYR A 86 -25.86 -0.28 -18.99
CA TYR A 86 -27.14 -0.91 -18.68
C TYR A 86 -27.51 -0.68 -17.21
N VAL A 87 -28.81 -0.53 -16.93
CA VAL A 87 -29.37 -0.60 -15.58
C VAL A 87 -30.26 -1.82 -15.50
N LEU A 88 -30.00 -2.66 -14.51
CA LEU A 88 -30.74 -3.87 -14.23
C LEU A 88 -31.38 -3.75 -12.85
N SER A 89 -32.53 -4.42 -12.68
CA SER A 89 -33.12 -4.64 -11.36
C SER A 89 -32.19 -5.51 -10.50
N HIS A 90 -32.47 -5.58 -9.20
CA HIS A 90 -31.79 -6.52 -8.30
C HIS A 90 -31.94 -7.99 -8.72
N SER A 91 -33.02 -8.33 -9.45
CA SER A 91 -33.26 -9.65 -10.05
C SER A 91 -32.59 -9.85 -11.40
N GLY A 92 -31.91 -8.83 -11.92
CA GLY A 92 -31.17 -8.90 -13.17
C GLY A 92 -31.98 -8.68 -14.45
N SER A 93 -33.20 -8.14 -14.35
CA SER A 93 -34.00 -7.74 -15.51
C SER A 93 -33.54 -6.36 -15.99
N VAL A 94 -33.36 -6.17 -17.30
CA VAL A 94 -32.94 -4.89 -17.87
C VAL A 94 -34.06 -3.85 -17.71
N LEU A 95 -33.77 -2.77 -16.99
CA LEU A 95 -34.67 -1.63 -16.78
C LEU A 95 -34.35 -0.46 -17.71
N SER A 96 -33.08 -0.30 -18.07
CA SER A 96 -32.62 0.71 -19.02
C SER A 96 -31.42 0.17 -19.80
N ALA A 97 -31.41 0.43 -21.10
CA ALA A 97 -30.35 0.05 -22.02
C ALA A 97 -29.78 1.30 -22.71
N PRO A 98 -28.47 1.31 -23.01
CA PRO A 98 -27.86 2.39 -23.78
C PRO A 98 -28.45 2.50 -25.18
N SER A 99 -28.55 3.72 -25.69
CA SER A 99 -29.04 3.97 -27.05
C SER A 99 -28.00 3.49 -28.08
N PRO A 100 -28.42 2.88 -29.21
CA PRO A 100 -27.49 2.52 -30.28
C PRO A 100 -26.76 3.76 -30.82
N LYS A 101 -25.42 3.70 -30.88
CA LYS A 101 -24.62 4.73 -31.54
C LYS A 101 -24.61 4.51 -33.07
N PRO A 102 -24.44 5.57 -33.89
CA PRO A 102 -24.30 5.44 -35.33
C PRO A 102 -23.11 4.55 -35.73
N TRP A 103 -23.06 4.15 -37.00
CA TRP A 103 -21.89 3.45 -37.57
C TRP A 103 -20.58 4.21 -37.25
N PRO A 104 -19.48 3.54 -36.87
CA PRO A 104 -19.20 2.10 -36.97
C PRO A 104 -19.60 1.25 -35.75
N HIS A 105 -20.36 1.80 -34.80
CA HIS A 105 -20.69 1.09 -33.56
C HIS A 105 -21.76 0.00 -33.79
N LYS A 106 -21.50 -1.21 -33.29
CA LYS A 106 -22.54 -2.25 -33.20
C LYS A 106 -23.52 -1.88 -32.08
N PRO A 107 -24.81 -2.29 -32.17
CA PRO A 107 -25.74 -2.13 -31.07
C PRO A 107 -25.15 -2.74 -29.79
N PRO A 108 -25.17 -2.02 -28.67
CA PRO A 108 -24.65 -2.52 -27.41
C PRO A 108 -25.41 -3.79 -27.02
N LYS A 109 -24.68 -4.75 -26.47
CA LYS A 109 -25.24 -5.94 -25.83
C LYS A 109 -24.89 -5.89 -24.34
N CYS A 110 -25.78 -6.39 -23.50
CA CYS A 110 -25.45 -6.58 -22.09
C CYS A 110 -24.27 -7.56 -21.98
N SER A 111 -23.39 -7.38 -20.99
CA SER A 111 -22.16 -8.17 -20.85
C SER A 111 -22.44 -9.68 -20.86
N ASP A 112 -21.65 -10.46 -21.60
CA ASP A 112 -21.74 -11.93 -21.57
C ASP A 112 -21.36 -12.51 -20.19
N CYS A 113 -20.62 -11.73 -19.39
CA CYS A 113 -20.31 -11.99 -17.97
C CYS A 113 -21.50 -11.90 -17.00
N ASP A 114 -22.69 -11.42 -17.43
CA ASP A 114 -23.85 -11.18 -16.54
C ASP A 114 -24.19 -12.35 -15.61
N PRO A 115 -24.24 -13.62 -16.08
CA PRO A 115 -24.51 -14.77 -15.20
C PRO A 115 -23.46 -14.96 -14.10
N LEU A 116 -22.19 -14.68 -14.37
CA LEU A 116 -21.10 -14.83 -13.40
C LEU A 116 -21.15 -13.72 -12.35
N PHE A 117 -21.39 -12.47 -12.76
CA PHE A 117 -21.55 -11.35 -11.84
C PHE A 117 -22.73 -11.56 -10.90
N LYS A 118 -23.86 -12.06 -11.42
CA LYS A 118 -25.02 -12.45 -10.62
C LYS A 118 -24.68 -13.50 -9.56
N LYS A 119 -23.87 -14.52 -9.91
CA LYS A 119 -23.43 -15.52 -8.91
C LYS A 119 -22.60 -14.91 -7.79
N ALA A 120 -21.70 -13.97 -8.09
CA ALA A 120 -20.98 -13.24 -7.05
C ALA A 120 -21.92 -12.39 -6.17
N TYR A 121 -22.91 -11.71 -6.77
CA TYR A 121 -23.91 -10.96 -5.99
C TYR A 121 -24.76 -11.86 -5.08
N GLU A 122 -25.21 -13.01 -5.58
CA GLU A 122 -26.06 -13.97 -4.86
C GLU A 122 -25.30 -14.72 -3.75
N MET A 123 -24.10 -15.23 -4.05
CA MET A 123 -23.40 -16.17 -3.18
C MET A 123 -22.37 -15.52 -2.25
N ARG A 124 -22.05 -14.24 -2.47
CA ARG A 124 -20.99 -13.52 -1.73
C ARG A 124 -21.40 -12.15 -1.21
N ASP A 125 -22.67 -11.78 -1.36
CA ASP A 125 -23.15 -10.43 -1.06
C ASP A 125 -22.22 -9.36 -1.66
N ALA A 126 -21.78 -9.56 -2.90
CA ALA A 126 -20.95 -8.57 -3.57
C ALA A 126 -21.75 -7.28 -3.84
N ALA A 127 -21.06 -6.14 -3.85
CA ALA A 127 -21.57 -4.88 -4.38
C ALA A 127 -20.89 -4.48 -5.69
N ALA A 128 -19.71 -5.01 -5.98
CA ALA A 128 -19.03 -4.79 -7.26
C ALA A 128 -18.26 -6.05 -7.67
N VAL A 129 -18.22 -6.28 -8.98
CA VAL A 129 -17.51 -7.40 -9.60
C VAL A 129 -16.78 -6.89 -10.84
N PHE A 130 -15.48 -7.20 -10.92
CA PHE A 130 -14.61 -6.82 -12.01
C PHE A 130 -14.06 -8.06 -12.69
N HIS A 131 -14.18 -8.09 -14.00
CA HIS A 131 -13.58 -9.09 -14.87
C HIS A 131 -12.43 -8.46 -15.63
N SER A 132 -11.24 -9.01 -15.45
CA SER A 132 -10.00 -8.54 -16.06
C SER A 132 -9.39 -9.62 -16.94
N HIS A 133 -8.84 -9.20 -18.08
CA HIS A 133 -8.06 -9.97 -19.03
C HIS A 133 -6.57 -9.62 -18.93
N GLY A 134 -6.12 -9.13 -17.76
CA GLY A 134 -4.72 -8.80 -17.52
C GLY A 134 -3.80 -9.98 -17.85
N ILE A 135 -2.69 -9.70 -18.56
CA ILE A 135 -1.82 -10.73 -19.13
C ILE A 135 -1.22 -11.62 -18.04
N GLU A 136 -0.89 -11.04 -16.89
CA GLU A 136 -0.39 -11.76 -15.72
C GLU A 136 -1.42 -12.75 -15.16
N SER A 137 -2.70 -12.35 -15.07
CA SER A 137 -3.78 -13.25 -14.65
C SER A 137 -3.99 -14.41 -15.63
N CYS A 138 -3.74 -14.19 -16.92
CA CYS A 138 -3.79 -15.23 -17.95
C CYS A 138 -2.58 -16.19 -17.82
N LEU A 139 -1.36 -15.65 -17.82
CA LEU A 139 -0.13 -16.43 -17.84
C LEU A 139 0.10 -17.23 -16.55
N VAL A 140 -0.30 -16.71 -15.39
CA VAL A 140 -0.08 -17.41 -14.11
C VAL A 140 -0.81 -18.76 -14.07
N THR A 141 -1.95 -18.87 -14.77
CA THR A 141 -2.70 -20.12 -14.91
C THR A 141 -2.00 -21.16 -15.81
N MET A 142 -1.01 -20.74 -16.60
CA MET A 142 -0.29 -21.60 -17.54
C MET A 142 0.98 -22.20 -16.95
N ILE A 143 1.53 -21.62 -15.87
CA ILE A 143 2.80 -22.12 -15.28
C ILE A 143 2.67 -23.58 -14.85
N ASN A 144 1.52 -23.94 -14.27
CA ASN A 144 1.17 -25.33 -13.98
C ASN A 144 -0.20 -25.66 -14.59
N PRO A 145 -0.24 -26.20 -15.82
CA PRO A 145 -1.49 -26.46 -16.55
C PRO A 145 -2.45 -27.44 -15.86
N LEU A 146 -1.95 -28.26 -14.92
CA LEU A 146 -2.77 -29.23 -14.19
C LEU A 146 -3.26 -28.70 -12.83
N SER A 147 -2.73 -27.57 -12.37
CA SER A 147 -3.14 -27.00 -11.09
C SER A 147 -4.56 -26.44 -11.17
N LYS A 148 -5.38 -26.77 -10.18
CA LYS A 148 -6.72 -26.20 -9.99
C LYS A 148 -6.71 -24.93 -9.16
N GLU A 149 -5.54 -24.53 -8.66
CA GLU A 149 -5.38 -23.44 -7.71
C GLU A 149 -4.11 -22.65 -8.03
N PHE A 150 -4.20 -21.34 -7.87
CA PHE A 150 -3.05 -20.49 -7.69
C PHE A 150 -2.83 -20.28 -6.19
N ARG A 151 -1.59 -20.45 -5.74
CA ARG A 151 -1.19 -20.34 -4.34
C ARG A 151 -0.01 -19.39 -4.25
N ILE A 152 -0.06 -18.43 -3.34
CA ILE A 152 1.04 -17.50 -3.03
C ILE A 152 1.00 -17.16 -1.54
N THR A 153 2.16 -16.93 -0.94
CA THR A 153 2.25 -16.60 0.49
C THR A 153 3.40 -15.62 0.73
N HIS A 154 3.44 -14.99 1.91
CA HIS A 154 4.56 -14.13 2.35
C HIS A 154 4.82 -12.92 1.43
N MET A 155 3.75 -12.39 0.84
CA MET A 155 3.76 -11.20 0.00
C MET A 155 2.88 -10.11 0.61
N GLU A 156 3.40 -8.88 0.74
CA GLU A 156 2.71 -7.76 1.41
C GLU A 156 1.32 -7.47 0.85
N MET A 157 1.17 -7.60 -0.47
CA MET A 157 -0.11 -7.33 -1.16
C MET A 157 -1.21 -8.34 -0.82
N ILE A 158 -0.91 -9.46 -0.14
CA ILE A 158 -1.93 -10.38 0.37
C ILE A 158 -2.82 -9.70 1.40
N LYS A 159 -2.30 -8.76 2.21
CA LYS A 159 -3.08 -8.02 3.22
C LYS A 159 -4.23 -7.18 2.62
N GLY A 160 -4.13 -6.84 1.33
CA GLY A 160 -5.19 -6.13 0.62
C GLY A 160 -6.34 -7.04 0.19
N ILE A 161 -6.22 -8.36 0.38
CA ILE A 161 -7.27 -9.34 0.13
C ILE A 161 -8.07 -9.59 1.41
N LYS A 162 -9.40 -9.45 1.35
CA LYS A 162 -10.27 -9.60 2.51
C LYS A 162 -10.01 -10.93 3.23
N GLY A 163 -9.80 -10.84 4.55
CA GLY A 163 -9.62 -12.00 5.42
C GLY A 163 -8.23 -12.64 5.35
N HIS A 164 -7.22 -11.96 4.80
CA HIS A 164 -5.85 -12.46 4.74
C HIS A 164 -4.85 -11.46 5.36
N GLY A 165 -3.83 -11.97 6.03
CA GLY A 165 -2.63 -11.27 6.49
C GLY A 165 -1.39 -11.65 5.68
N TYR A 166 -0.24 -11.06 6.01
CA TYR A 166 1.01 -11.23 5.27
C TYR A 166 1.47 -12.70 5.16
N TYR A 167 1.38 -13.45 6.26
CA TYR A 167 1.81 -14.85 6.35
C TYR A 167 0.80 -15.84 5.83
N ASP A 168 -0.42 -15.40 5.55
CA ASP A 168 -1.45 -16.31 5.07
C ASP A 168 -1.07 -16.84 3.69
N GLU A 169 -1.47 -18.08 3.43
CA GLU A 169 -1.47 -18.61 2.08
C GLU A 169 -2.74 -18.13 1.38
N LEU A 170 -2.57 -17.30 0.34
CA LEU A 170 -3.65 -16.91 -0.54
C LEU A 170 -3.87 -18.03 -1.56
N VAL A 171 -5.08 -18.59 -1.56
CA VAL A 171 -5.51 -19.61 -2.51
C VAL A 171 -6.60 -19.04 -3.41
N VAL A 172 -6.38 -19.07 -4.72
CA VAL A 172 -7.33 -18.63 -5.75
C VAL A 172 -7.69 -19.82 -6.64
N PRO A 173 -8.96 -20.25 -6.70
CA PRO A 173 -9.36 -21.34 -7.57
C PRO A 173 -9.20 -20.96 -9.05
N ILE A 174 -8.83 -21.95 -9.86
CA ILE A 174 -8.69 -21.86 -11.31
C ILE A 174 -9.75 -22.77 -11.95
N ILE A 175 -10.62 -22.19 -12.78
CA ILE A 175 -11.57 -22.94 -13.61
C ILE A 175 -11.09 -23.00 -15.07
N GLU A 176 -11.50 -24.04 -15.78
CA GLU A 176 -11.20 -24.19 -17.21
C GLU A 176 -12.05 -23.25 -18.06
N ASN A 177 -11.43 -22.63 -19.07
CA ASN A 177 -12.12 -21.74 -19.99
C ASN A 177 -13.04 -22.53 -20.96
N THR A 178 -14.05 -21.83 -21.46
CA THR A 178 -14.99 -22.33 -22.46
C THR A 178 -15.07 -21.35 -23.65
N ALA A 179 -15.61 -21.80 -24.78
CA ALA A 179 -15.76 -20.94 -25.96
C ALA A 179 -16.71 -19.75 -25.72
N TYR A 180 -17.64 -19.89 -24.76
CA TYR A 180 -18.60 -18.86 -24.41
C TYR A 180 -18.66 -18.69 -22.89
N GLU A 181 -18.62 -17.44 -22.43
CA GLU A 181 -18.53 -17.09 -21.01
C GLU A 181 -19.70 -17.63 -20.19
N TYR A 182 -20.93 -17.64 -20.73
CA TYR A 182 -22.10 -18.13 -20.01
C TYR A 182 -21.98 -19.61 -19.57
N GLN A 183 -21.15 -20.40 -20.25
CA GLN A 183 -20.89 -21.81 -19.91
C GLN A 183 -20.00 -21.97 -18.68
N LEU A 184 -19.30 -20.91 -18.25
CA LEU A 184 -18.49 -20.89 -17.03
C LEU A 184 -19.35 -20.81 -15.74
N THR A 185 -20.64 -20.48 -15.85
CA THR A 185 -21.49 -20.17 -14.68
C THR A 185 -21.50 -21.28 -13.63
N GLU A 186 -21.58 -22.55 -14.05
CA GLU A 186 -21.64 -23.69 -13.14
C GLU A 186 -20.30 -23.94 -12.44
N SER A 187 -19.19 -23.96 -13.18
CA SER A 187 -17.85 -24.15 -12.62
C SER A 187 -17.44 -22.97 -11.74
N PHE A 188 -17.85 -21.75 -12.09
CA PHE A 188 -17.67 -20.54 -11.30
C PHE A 188 -18.44 -20.62 -9.98
N ALA A 189 -19.73 -20.98 -10.01
CA ALA A 189 -20.52 -21.15 -8.80
C ALA A 189 -19.95 -22.23 -7.88
N LYS A 190 -19.48 -23.35 -8.45
CA LYS A 190 -18.82 -24.41 -7.71
C LYS A 190 -17.49 -23.97 -7.09
N ALA A 191 -16.66 -23.23 -7.83
CA ALA A 191 -15.41 -22.67 -7.31
C ALA A 191 -15.67 -21.67 -6.17
N ILE A 192 -16.74 -20.89 -6.27
CA ILE A 192 -17.19 -20.06 -5.16
C ILE A 192 -17.58 -20.97 -3.98
N GLU A 193 -18.47 -21.94 -4.14
CA GLU A 193 -18.90 -22.81 -3.04
C GLU A 193 -17.73 -23.52 -2.33
N ASP A 194 -16.82 -24.13 -3.10
CA ASP A 194 -15.69 -24.91 -2.58
C ASP A 194 -14.63 -24.02 -1.89
N TYR A 195 -14.58 -22.71 -2.20
CA TYR A 195 -13.59 -21.75 -1.67
C TYR A 195 -14.29 -20.56 -0.97
N PRO A 196 -14.81 -20.73 0.26
CA PRO A 196 -15.59 -19.70 0.97
C PRO A 196 -14.82 -18.41 1.27
N LYS A 197 -13.48 -18.48 1.43
CA LYS A 197 -12.61 -17.33 1.67
C LYS A 197 -12.16 -16.60 0.40
N ALA A 198 -12.35 -17.19 -0.78
CA ALA A 198 -11.91 -16.58 -2.02
C ALA A 198 -12.77 -15.36 -2.35
N THR A 199 -12.11 -14.30 -2.81
CA THR A 199 -12.73 -13.10 -3.40
C THR A 199 -12.43 -12.97 -4.90
N ALA A 200 -11.85 -14.02 -5.49
CA ALA A 200 -11.58 -14.11 -6.90
C ALA A 200 -11.64 -15.55 -7.42
N VAL A 201 -11.88 -15.70 -8.72
CA VAL A 201 -11.72 -16.95 -9.48
C VAL A 201 -10.93 -16.64 -10.74
N LEU A 202 -9.87 -17.41 -10.98
CA LEU A 202 -9.09 -17.38 -12.22
C LEU A 202 -9.76 -18.27 -13.27
N VAL A 203 -9.73 -17.84 -14.52
CA VAL A 203 -10.16 -18.62 -15.69
C VAL A 203 -8.94 -18.88 -16.56
N ARG A 204 -8.59 -20.16 -16.73
CA ARG A 204 -7.35 -20.56 -17.41
C ARG A 204 -7.26 -19.98 -18.83
N ASN A 205 -6.11 -19.45 -19.21
CA ASN A 205 -5.88 -18.85 -20.53
C ASN A 205 -6.83 -17.68 -20.87
N HIS A 206 -7.41 -17.03 -19.87
CA HIS A 206 -8.43 -16.00 -20.07
C HIS A 206 -8.19 -14.80 -19.16
N GLY A 207 -8.36 -14.96 -17.85
CA GLY A 207 -8.30 -13.82 -16.94
C GLY A 207 -8.81 -14.13 -15.54
N VAL A 208 -9.33 -13.12 -14.84
CA VAL A 208 -9.81 -13.23 -13.46
C VAL A 208 -11.13 -12.50 -13.25
N PHE A 209 -11.96 -13.03 -12.36
CA PHE A 209 -13.13 -12.35 -11.79
C PHE A 209 -12.86 -12.05 -10.32
N VAL A 210 -13.01 -10.80 -9.90
CA VAL A 210 -12.77 -10.32 -8.53
C VAL A 210 -14.00 -9.59 -8.03
N TRP A 211 -14.42 -9.81 -6.78
CA TRP A 211 -15.58 -9.14 -6.19
C TRP A 211 -15.31 -8.60 -4.79
N GLY A 212 -16.06 -7.56 -4.41
CA GLY A 212 -15.99 -6.93 -3.09
C GLY A 212 -17.35 -6.46 -2.59
N ASP A 213 -17.44 -6.16 -1.30
CA ASP A 213 -18.64 -5.61 -0.64
C ASP A 213 -18.89 -4.13 -0.96
N SER A 214 -17.93 -3.49 -1.63
CA SER A 214 -17.98 -2.16 -2.22
C SER A 214 -17.12 -2.13 -3.48
N TRP A 215 -17.29 -1.12 -4.34
CA TRP A 215 -16.41 -0.91 -5.49
C TRP A 215 -14.96 -0.63 -5.07
N ILE A 216 -14.77 0.03 -3.92
CA ILE A 216 -13.46 0.33 -3.34
C ILE A 216 -12.74 -0.98 -3.00
N SER A 217 -13.42 -1.84 -2.23
CA SER A 217 -12.91 -3.16 -1.85
C SER A 217 -12.62 -4.03 -3.07
N ALA A 218 -13.55 -4.12 -4.02
CA ALA A 218 -13.35 -4.87 -5.26
C ALA A 218 -12.11 -4.36 -6.03
N LYS A 219 -11.93 -3.04 -6.13
CA LYS A 219 -10.81 -2.41 -6.84
C LYS A 219 -9.48 -2.69 -6.14
N THR A 220 -9.40 -2.44 -4.83
CA THR A 220 -8.18 -2.70 -4.04
C THR A 220 -7.76 -4.15 -4.15
N GLN A 221 -8.70 -5.08 -4.03
CA GLN A 221 -8.42 -6.51 -4.19
C GLN A 221 -7.96 -6.86 -5.61
N SER A 222 -8.58 -6.27 -6.65
CA SER A 222 -8.12 -6.46 -8.04
C SER A 222 -6.67 -6.02 -8.21
N GLU A 223 -6.29 -4.85 -7.70
CA GLU A 223 -4.91 -4.35 -7.76
C GLU A 223 -3.94 -5.29 -7.04
N CYS A 224 -4.32 -5.81 -5.88
CA CYS A 224 -3.53 -6.78 -5.12
C CYS A 224 -3.39 -8.11 -5.87
N TYR A 225 -4.48 -8.66 -6.41
CA TYR A 225 -4.44 -9.90 -7.19
C TYR A 225 -3.54 -9.76 -8.43
N HIS A 226 -3.70 -8.70 -9.21
CA HIS A 226 -2.87 -8.44 -10.38
C HIS A 226 -1.39 -8.30 -10.01
N TYR A 227 -1.07 -7.59 -8.92
CA TYR A 227 0.30 -7.53 -8.40
C TYR A 227 0.83 -8.92 -8.03
N LEU A 228 0.05 -9.72 -7.30
CA LEU A 228 0.47 -11.03 -6.82
C LEU A 228 0.69 -12.03 -7.96
N PHE A 229 -0.13 -11.97 -9.02
CA PHE A 229 0.07 -12.77 -10.23
C PHE A 229 1.35 -12.36 -10.96
N ASP A 230 1.59 -11.06 -11.15
CA ASP A 230 2.82 -10.55 -11.76
C ASP A 230 4.07 -10.90 -10.95
N ALA A 231 3.99 -10.80 -9.61
CA ALA A 231 5.05 -11.20 -8.71
C ALA A 231 5.35 -12.71 -8.83
N ALA A 232 4.32 -13.56 -8.87
CA ALA A 232 4.50 -15.00 -9.06
C ALA A 232 5.19 -15.32 -10.39
N LEU A 233 4.81 -14.65 -11.49
CA LEU A 233 5.47 -14.80 -12.79
C LEU A 233 6.95 -14.40 -12.73
N LYS A 234 7.25 -13.26 -12.10
CA LYS A 234 8.63 -12.76 -11.95
C LYS A 234 9.48 -13.68 -11.08
N LEU A 235 8.92 -14.16 -9.96
CA LEU A 235 9.58 -15.13 -9.09
C LEU A 235 9.87 -16.44 -9.85
N HIS A 236 8.90 -16.94 -10.62
CA HIS A 236 9.08 -18.11 -11.46
C HIS A 236 10.24 -17.93 -12.46
N GLN A 237 10.29 -16.77 -13.14
CA GLN A 237 11.37 -16.44 -14.09
C GLN A 237 12.75 -16.40 -13.42
N MET A 238 12.81 -16.02 -12.13
CA MET A 238 14.03 -16.03 -11.32
C MET A 238 14.36 -17.42 -10.74
N GLY A 239 13.52 -18.44 -10.99
CA GLY A 239 13.69 -19.78 -10.43
C GLY A 239 13.27 -19.91 -8.95
N LEU A 240 12.48 -18.96 -8.46
CA LEU A 240 11.96 -18.92 -7.10
C LEU A 240 10.51 -19.42 -7.05
N ASP A 241 10.18 -20.18 -6.00
CA ASP A 241 8.83 -20.69 -5.76
C ASP A 241 8.02 -19.71 -4.91
N TRP A 242 7.07 -19.04 -5.54
CA TRP A 242 6.17 -18.06 -4.91
C TRP A 242 5.16 -18.68 -3.93
N SER A 243 4.93 -20.00 -4.01
CA SER A 243 4.04 -20.71 -3.10
C SER A 243 4.70 -21.08 -1.77
N THR A 244 6.01 -20.84 -1.64
CA THR A 244 6.78 -21.09 -0.42
C THR A 244 7.29 -19.78 0.17
N PRO A 245 7.56 -19.69 1.47
CA PRO A 245 8.22 -18.52 2.06
C PRO A 245 9.68 -18.35 1.60
N ASN A 246 10.21 -19.27 0.79
CA ASN A 246 11.63 -19.36 0.45
C ASN A 246 12.05 -18.49 -0.75
N HIS A 247 11.14 -17.69 -1.33
CA HIS A 247 11.51 -16.64 -2.29
C HIS A 247 12.08 -15.37 -1.61
N GLY A 248 12.34 -15.45 -0.30
CA GLY A 248 13.35 -14.65 0.41
C GLY A 248 14.80 -15.03 0.01
N PRO A 249 15.83 -14.56 0.73
CA PRO A 249 17.20 -14.50 0.22
C PRO A 249 17.68 -15.81 -0.43
N ILE A 250 18.07 -15.72 -1.72
CA ILE A 250 18.70 -16.80 -2.47
C ILE A 250 19.92 -17.25 -1.69
N GLN A 251 19.83 -18.40 -1.01
CA GLN A 251 21.03 -19.12 -0.62
C GLN A 251 21.79 -19.37 -1.90
N SER A 252 23.02 -18.88 -1.99
CA SER A 252 23.96 -19.22 -3.06
C SER A 252 24.26 -20.71 -2.97
N ALA A 253 23.32 -21.54 -3.42
CA ALA A 253 23.54 -22.94 -3.67
C ALA A 253 24.39 -22.99 -4.94
N ARG A 254 25.69 -23.23 -4.73
CA ARG A 254 26.55 -23.89 -5.69
C ARG A 254 25.77 -24.98 -6.42
N ARG A 255 25.23 -24.68 -7.59
CA ARG A 255 24.92 -25.70 -8.59
C ARG A 255 25.94 -25.52 -9.70
N GLY A 256 27.12 -26.08 -9.43
CA GLY A 256 28.02 -26.47 -10.49
C GLY A 256 27.26 -27.44 -11.40
N LEU A 257 27.38 -27.20 -12.70
CA LEU A 257 27.15 -28.19 -13.73
C LEU A 257 27.94 -29.45 -13.36
N SER A 258 27.26 -30.57 -13.14
CA SER A 258 27.91 -31.88 -13.22
C SER A 258 26.95 -32.89 -13.83
N ILE A 259 27.28 -33.20 -15.08
CA ILE A 259 26.88 -34.38 -15.84
C ILE A 259 27.04 -35.63 -14.97
N ALA A 260 26.12 -36.56 -15.14
CA ALA A 260 26.09 -37.86 -14.49
C ALA A 260 27.46 -38.57 -14.54
N GLY A 261 27.93 -39.00 -13.38
CA GLY A 261 29.10 -39.84 -13.20
C GLY A 261 29.17 -40.29 -11.75
N GLU A 262 28.93 -41.58 -11.54
CA GLU A 262 28.93 -42.26 -10.25
C GLU A 262 30.23 -42.04 -9.44
N SER A 263 30.13 -41.89 -8.12
CA SER A 263 30.94 -42.65 -7.16
C SER A 263 30.60 -42.29 -5.71
N ASN A 264 30.34 -43.34 -4.93
CA ASN A 264 30.18 -43.33 -3.48
C ASN A 264 31.48 -42.94 -2.77
N VAL A 265 31.47 -41.94 -1.90
CA VAL A 265 32.33 -41.92 -0.70
C VAL A 265 31.59 -41.23 0.46
N SER A 266 31.29 -42.01 1.49
CA SER A 266 30.80 -41.55 2.78
C SER A 266 31.93 -40.93 3.60
N VAL A 267 31.77 -39.69 4.08
CA VAL A 267 32.59 -39.14 5.17
C VAL A 267 31.69 -38.50 6.21
N LYS A 268 31.68 -39.09 7.41
CA LYS A 268 30.97 -38.62 8.59
C LYS A 268 31.54 -37.26 9.06
N ALA A 269 30.71 -36.23 9.12
CA ALA A 269 31.05 -34.97 9.79
C ALA A 269 30.63 -35.02 11.27
N ARG A 270 31.62 -34.82 12.15
CA ARG A 270 31.45 -34.55 13.59
C ARG A 270 30.74 -33.21 13.78
N LYS A 271 29.66 -33.20 14.56
CA LYS A 271 29.07 -31.96 15.10
C LYS A 271 29.96 -31.43 16.22
N SER A 272 30.51 -30.23 16.04
CA SER A 272 31.00 -29.39 17.13
C SER A 272 29.85 -28.50 17.59
N ASN A 273 29.37 -28.72 18.81
CA ASN A 273 28.52 -27.78 19.53
C ASN A 273 29.36 -26.55 19.91
N GLY A 274 29.01 -25.39 19.36
CA GLY A 274 29.31 -24.10 19.93
C GLY A 274 28.00 -23.33 20.00
N ASP A 275 27.54 -23.01 21.21
CA ASP A 275 26.52 -22.00 21.45
C ASP A 275 27.04 -20.68 20.89
N SER A 276 26.61 -20.32 19.68
CA SER A 276 26.59 -18.93 19.25
C SER A 276 25.19 -18.43 19.55
N ASP A 277 25.06 -17.45 20.45
CA ASP A 277 23.82 -16.70 20.61
C ASP A 277 23.29 -16.32 19.21
N PRO A 278 22.01 -16.56 18.91
CA PRO A 278 21.47 -16.30 17.59
C PRO A 278 21.64 -14.81 17.28
N PHE A 279 22.44 -14.50 16.26
CA PHE A 279 22.61 -13.15 15.77
C PHE A 279 21.24 -12.55 15.45
N PRO A 280 20.93 -11.30 15.85
CA PRO A 280 19.64 -10.69 15.57
C PRO A 280 19.38 -10.69 14.06
N ARG A 281 18.17 -11.07 13.66
CA ARG A 281 17.80 -11.17 12.24
C ARG A 281 17.56 -9.79 11.62
N CYS A 282 17.19 -8.81 12.46
CA CYS A 282 16.93 -7.43 12.08
C CYS A 282 17.57 -6.45 13.06
N VAL A 283 18.04 -5.32 12.55
CA VAL A 283 18.52 -4.18 13.35
C VAL A 283 17.64 -2.97 13.04
N VAL A 284 17.11 -2.32 14.07
CA VAL A 284 16.38 -1.06 13.96
C VAL A 284 17.23 0.02 14.64
N LEU A 285 17.52 1.09 13.92
CA LEU A 285 18.39 2.17 14.38
C LEU A 285 17.61 3.46 14.55
N ASP A 286 17.90 4.17 15.63
CA ASP A 286 17.60 5.59 15.73
C ASP A 286 18.56 6.44 14.89
N ILE A 287 18.19 7.71 14.66
CA ILE A 287 19.01 8.69 13.93
C ILE A 287 19.83 9.52 14.90
N GLU A 288 19.17 10.46 15.58
CA GLU A 288 19.80 11.47 16.44
C GLU A 288 20.49 10.78 17.62
N GLY A 289 21.74 11.14 17.93
CA GLY A 289 22.50 10.55 19.04
C GLY A 289 22.93 9.09 18.84
N THR A 290 22.57 8.47 17.72
CA THR A 290 22.80 7.04 17.44
C THR A 290 23.62 6.80 16.18
N THR A 291 23.08 7.15 15.01
CA THR A 291 23.81 7.11 13.72
C THR A 291 24.35 8.47 13.33
N THR A 292 23.70 9.54 13.80
CA THR A 292 23.94 10.94 13.42
C THR A 292 24.14 11.78 14.69
N PRO A 293 25.11 12.72 14.73
CA PRO A 293 25.28 13.61 15.88
C PRO A 293 24.03 14.43 16.20
N ILE A 294 23.72 14.60 17.50
CA ILE A 294 22.61 15.44 17.96
C ILE A 294 22.73 16.88 17.45
N SER A 295 23.97 17.40 17.43
CA SER A 295 24.26 18.74 16.92
C SER A 295 23.91 18.90 15.44
N PHE A 296 24.01 17.86 14.60
CA PHE A 296 23.63 17.99 13.18
C PHE A 296 22.13 18.26 13.02
N VAL A 297 21.28 17.58 13.78
CA VAL A 297 19.83 17.78 13.70
C VAL A 297 19.46 19.16 14.26
N SER A 298 19.96 19.48 15.45
CA SER A 298 19.60 20.70 16.20
C SER A 298 20.27 21.98 15.68
N GLU A 299 21.50 21.90 15.17
CA GLU A 299 22.30 23.07 14.75
C GLU A 299 22.42 23.22 13.24
N VAL A 300 22.10 22.19 12.45
CA VAL A 300 22.15 22.26 10.97
C VAL A 300 20.77 22.10 10.33
N LEU A 301 20.09 20.97 10.52
CA LEU A 301 18.83 20.70 9.81
C LEU A 301 17.71 21.67 10.18
N PHE A 302 17.41 21.84 11.47
CA PHE A 302 16.34 22.75 11.88
C PHE A 302 16.65 24.22 11.56
N PRO A 303 17.87 24.75 11.82
CA PRO A 303 18.24 26.09 11.39
C PRO A 303 18.17 26.28 9.87
N TYR A 304 18.60 25.30 9.08
CA TYR A 304 18.50 25.38 7.63
C TYR A 304 17.05 25.53 7.16
N ALA A 305 16.11 24.74 7.70
CA ALA A 305 14.70 24.86 7.35
C ALA A 305 14.14 26.24 7.72
N ARG A 306 14.47 26.75 8.92
CA ARG A 306 14.08 28.07 9.40
C ARG A 306 14.62 29.18 8.51
N ASP A 307 15.87 29.11 8.10
CA ASP A 307 16.55 30.18 7.36
C ASP A 307 16.19 30.17 5.86
N ASN A 308 15.69 29.03 5.35
CA ASN A 308 15.37 28.85 3.93
C ASN A 308 13.87 28.77 3.61
N VAL A 309 12.97 28.77 4.60
CA VAL A 309 11.53 28.68 4.37
C VAL A 309 11.02 29.77 3.41
N GLY A 310 11.44 31.02 3.60
CA GLY A 310 11.03 32.12 2.73
C GLY A 310 11.50 31.93 1.29
N ARG A 311 12.79 31.60 1.12
CA ARG A 311 13.38 31.34 -0.21
C ARG A 311 12.68 30.18 -0.92
N HIS A 312 12.45 29.06 -0.21
CA HIS A 312 11.77 27.90 -0.76
C HIS A 312 10.36 28.26 -1.23
N LEU A 313 9.52 28.81 -0.33
CA LEU A 313 8.15 29.20 -0.65
C LEU A 313 8.09 30.20 -1.81
N SER A 314 8.99 31.17 -1.88
CA SER A 314 9.03 32.13 -3.00
C SER A 314 9.38 31.46 -4.34
N LEU A 315 10.33 30.52 -4.35
CA LEU A 315 10.78 29.86 -5.57
C LEU A 315 9.77 28.82 -6.08
N THR A 316 9.13 28.09 -5.18
CA THR A 316 8.26 26.95 -5.54
C THR A 316 6.77 27.23 -5.39
N TYR A 317 6.37 28.46 -5.04
CA TYR A 317 4.99 28.88 -4.75
C TYR A 317 3.93 28.32 -5.71
N ASP A 318 4.22 28.36 -7.01
CA ASP A 318 3.27 28.00 -8.05
C ASP A 318 3.19 26.49 -8.32
N THR A 319 4.10 25.71 -7.72
CA THR A 319 4.12 24.25 -7.87
C THR A 319 2.96 23.59 -7.13
N PRO A 320 2.41 22.48 -7.65
CA PRO A 320 1.34 21.76 -6.97
C PRO A 320 1.70 21.29 -5.55
N GLU A 321 2.97 20.90 -5.33
CA GLU A 321 3.46 20.42 -4.03
C GLU A 321 3.46 21.56 -3.00
N THR A 322 4.06 22.71 -3.32
CA THR A 322 4.07 23.86 -2.41
C THR A 322 2.68 24.44 -2.18
N LYS A 323 1.77 24.40 -3.17
CA LYS A 323 0.37 24.79 -2.95
C LYS A 323 -0.35 23.88 -1.95
N ALA A 324 -0.04 22.58 -1.96
CA ALA A 324 -0.56 21.64 -0.98
C ALA A 324 -0.02 21.94 0.43
N ASP A 325 1.29 22.19 0.56
CA ASP A 325 1.92 22.58 1.83
C ASP A 325 1.31 23.87 2.39
N ILE A 326 1.16 24.89 1.54
CA ILE A 326 0.54 26.18 1.90
C ILE A 326 -0.88 25.94 2.41
N LYS A 327 -1.69 25.15 1.72
CA LYS A 327 -3.07 24.86 2.14
C LYS A 327 -3.12 24.17 3.52
N LEU A 328 -2.22 23.23 3.78
CA LEU A 328 -2.12 22.54 5.06
C LEU A 328 -1.67 23.50 6.18
N LEU A 329 -0.68 24.36 5.91
CA LEU A 329 -0.22 25.38 6.85
C LEU A 329 -1.30 26.42 7.13
N CYS A 330 -2.04 26.89 6.12
CA CYS A 330 -3.17 27.78 6.30
C CYS A 330 -4.22 27.18 7.22
N SER A 331 -4.55 25.90 7.02
CA SER A 331 -5.51 25.18 7.85
C SER A 331 -5.02 25.04 9.30
N GLN A 332 -3.73 24.76 9.48
CA GLN A 332 -3.12 24.69 10.81
C GLN A 332 -3.11 26.05 11.53
N VAL A 333 -2.70 27.11 10.83
CA VAL A 333 -2.62 28.46 11.39
C VAL A 333 -4.01 28.97 11.77
N GLN A 334 -5.04 28.69 10.97
CA GLN A 334 -6.42 29.01 11.30
C GLN A 334 -6.85 28.35 12.62
N SER A 335 -6.55 27.06 12.78
CA SER A 335 -6.81 26.33 14.03
C SER A 335 -6.03 26.91 15.22
N ASP A 336 -4.78 27.31 15.00
CA ASP A 336 -3.93 27.91 16.03
C ASP A 336 -4.45 29.29 16.48
N LEU A 337 -4.97 30.10 15.56
CA LEU A 337 -5.61 31.39 15.86
C LEU A 337 -6.89 31.20 16.68
N GLU A 338 -7.73 30.24 16.30
CA GLU A 338 -8.95 29.89 17.04
C GLU A 338 -8.66 29.41 18.47
N GLN A 339 -7.55 28.69 18.65
CA GLN A 339 -7.09 28.20 19.95
C GLN A 339 -6.26 29.24 20.74
N GLY A 340 -5.98 30.41 20.16
CA GLY A 340 -5.18 31.46 20.81
C GLY A 340 -3.72 31.06 21.06
N ILE A 341 -3.14 30.22 20.19
CA ILE A 341 -1.76 29.78 20.32
C ILE A 341 -0.81 30.96 20.09
N ALA A 342 0.10 31.19 21.04
CA ALA A 342 1.05 32.28 20.98
C ALA A 342 1.97 32.18 19.74
N GLY A 343 2.07 33.27 18.99
CA GLY A 343 2.92 33.37 17.79
C GLY A 343 2.21 33.04 16.48
N ALA A 344 0.93 32.63 16.51
CA ALA A 344 0.12 32.50 15.31
C ALA A 344 -0.24 33.90 14.75
N VAL A 345 -0.06 34.10 13.44
CA VAL A 345 -0.43 35.34 12.74
C VAL A 345 -1.37 35.03 11.56
N PRO A 346 -2.41 35.85 11.32
CA PRO A 346 -3.32 35.65 10.20
C PRO A 346 -2.60 35.58 8.86
N ILE A 347 -2.99 34.62 8.02
CA ILE A 347 -2.50 34.51 6.66
C ILE A 347 -3.48 35.29 5.76
N PRO A 348 -2.98 36.23 4.94
CA PRO A 348 -3.80 36.96 3.98
C PRO A 348 -4.50 36.02 2.99
N PRO A 349 -5.66 36.42 2.43
CA PRO A 349 -6.31 35.68 1.36
C PRO A 349 -5.43 35.61 0.10
N ASP A 350 -5.65 34.61 -0.76
CA ASP A 350 -4.82 34.32 -1.93
C ASP A 350 -4.72 35.48 -2.95
N ASP A 351 -5.63 36.45 -2.89
CA ASP A 351 -5.67 37.65 -3.73
C ASP A 351 -4.79 38.81 -3.19
N ALA A 352 -4.27 38.71 -1.96
CA ALA A 352 -3.39 39.69 -1.34
C ALA A 352 -1.96 39.74 -1.94
N GLY A 353 -1.65 38.83 -2.86
CA GLY A 353 -0.35 38.76 -3.53
C GLY A 353 0.64 37.79 -2.86
N LYS A 354 1.48 37.19 -3.70
CA LYS A 354 2.40 36.11 -3.32
C LYS A 354 3.35 36.51 -2.18
N GLU A 355 3.90 37.73 -2.22
CA GLU A 355 4.87 38.19 -1.24
C GLU A 355 4.28 38.29 0.18
N GLU A 356 3.04 38.75 0.31
CA GLU A 356 2.37 38.92 1.60
C GLU A 356 2.02 37.57 2.24
N VAL A 357 1.51 36.64 1.43
CA VAL A 357 1.20 35.27 1.87
C VAL A 357 2.47 34.56 2.35
N VAL A 358 3.55 34.64 1.58
CA VAL A 358 4.84 34.03 1.97
C VAL A 358 5.36 34.66 3.26
N ALA A 359 5.33 35.98 3.43
CA ALA A 359 5.78 36.63 4.65
C ALA A 359 5.01 36.17 5.90
N ALA A 360 3.68 36.03 5.80
CA ALA A 360 2.85 35.51 6.89
C ALA A 360 3.14 34.04 7.21
N LEU A 361 3.34 33.20 6.19
CA LEU A 361 3.72 31.79 6.38
C LEU A 361 5.08 31.66 7.05
N VAL A 362 6.08 32.44 6.64
CA VAL A 362 7.42 32.47 7.24
C VAL A 362 7.34 32.83 8.72
N ALA A 363 6.55 33.84 9.08
CA ALA A 363 6.37 34.25 10.47
C ALA A 363 5.76 33.12 11.32
N ASN A 364 4.71 32.47 10.82
CA ASN A 364 4.08 31.33 11.49
C ASN A 364 5.02 30.14 11.64
N VAL A 365 5.72 29.75 10.56
CA VAL A 365 6.68 28.64 10.59
C VAL A 365 7.80 28.91 11.59
N ASN A 366 8.35 30.13 11.61
CA ASN A 366 9.38 30.51 12.57
C ASN A 366 8.88 30.43 14.02
N ALA A 367 7.63 30.84 14.28
CA ALA A 367 7.02 30.71 15.60
C ALA A 367 6.83 29.24 15.99
N MET A 368 6.36 28.39 15.06
CA MET A 368 6.16 26.96 15.30
C MET A 368 7.49 26.24 15.59
N ILE A 369 8.55 26.55 14.83
CA ILE A 369 9.90 26.00 15.04
C ILE A 369 10.46 26.46 16.39
N LYS A 370 10.33 27.75 16.73
CA LYS A 370 10.81 28.29 18.01
C LYS A 370 10.12 27.66 19.21
N ALA A 371 8.86 27.25 19.05
CA ALA A 371 8.08 26.57 20.08
C ALA A 371 8.21 25.03 20.05
N ASP A 372 9.12 24.47 19.26
CA ASP A 372 9.32 23.01 19.07
C ASP A 372 8.01 22.25 18.81
N ARG A 373 7.12 22.83 17.98
CA ARG A 373 5.81 22.24 17.73
C ARG A 373 5.90 21.09 16.75
N LYS A 374 5.44 19.90 17.17
CA LYS A 374 5.49 18.66 16.37
C LYS A 374 4.23 18.49 15.52
N ILE A 375 4.06 19.36 14.51
CA ILE A 375 2.86 19.41 13.66
C ILE A 375 3.11 18.75 12.30
N THR A 376 2.13 18.02 11.76
CA THR A 376 2.22 17.39 10.44
C THR A 376 2.52 18.40 9.33
N ALA A 377 1.77 19.51 9.24
CA ALA A 377 1.95 20.53 8.22
C ALA A 377 3.37 21.13 8.22
N LEU A 378 3.94 21.37 9.40
CA LEU A 378 5.31 21.85 9.54
C LEU A 378 6.33 20.81 9.06
N LYS A 379 6.14 19.54 9.44
CA LYS A 379 7.05 18.44 9.09
C LYS A 379 7.09 18.17 7.58
N GLU A 380 5.96 18.28 6.89
CA GLU A 380 5.90 18.12 5.43
C GLU A 380 6.70 19.21 4.73
N LEU A 381 6.42 20.49 5.05
CA LEU A 381 7.16 21.62 4.49
C LEU A 381 8.66 21.54 4.79
N GLN A 382 9.05 21.20 6.03
CA GLN A 382 10.46 21.01 6.40
C GLN A 382 11.13 19.93 5.54
N GLY A 383 10.42 18.82 5.27
CA GLY A 383 10.89 17.77 4.38
C GLY A 383 11.18 18.26 2.96
N HIS A 384 10.32 19.12 2.40
CA HIS A 384 10.50 19.70 1.07
C HIS A 384 11.64 20.73 1.03
N ILE A 385 11.77 21.57 2.07
CA ILE A 385 12.89 22.52 2.19
C ILE A 385 14.22 21.77 2.26
N TRP A 386 14.30 20.71 3.06
CA TRP A 386 15.51 19.88 3.13
C TRP A 386 15.79 19.21 1.80
N ARG A 387 14.78 18.70 1.09
CA ARG A 387 14.96 18.11 -0.25
C ARG A 387 15.68 19.08 -1.18
N THR A 388 15.22 20.34 -1.25
CA THR A 388 15.88 21.39 -2.03
C THR A 388 17.33 21.60 -1.59
N GLY A 389 17.61 21.61 -0.29
CA GLY A 389 18.98 21.76 0.22
C GLY A 389 19.90 20.61 -0.17
N TYR A 390 19.42 19.37 -0.07
CA TYR A 390 20.19 18.19 -0.48
C TYR A 390 20.39 18.14 -2.00
N GLU A 391 19.39 18.49 -2.81
CA GLU A 391 19.48 18.54 -4.28
C GLU A 391 20.47 19.61 -4.75
N ASN A 392 20.49 20.77 -4.10
CA ASN A 392 21.38 21.88 -4.43
C ASN A 392 22.81 21.73 -3.87
N ASN A 393 23.11 20.66 -3.12
CA ASN A 393 24.38 20.51 -2.39
C ASN A 393 24.60 21.56 -1.29
N GLU A 394 23.54 22.16 -0.77
CA GLU A 394 23.58 23.06 0.39
C GLU A 394 23.54 22.28 1.73
N LEU A 395 23.03 21.05 1.69
CA LEU A 395 23.03 20.09 2.80
C LEU A 395 23.76 18.81 2.43
N GLU A 396 24.45 18.26 3.42
CA GLU A 396 25.08 16.94 3.42
C GLU A 396 24.75 16.26 4.76
N GLY A 397 24.33 15.00 4.70
CA GLY A 397 23.99 14.21 5.88
C GLY A 397 25.26 13.82 6.63
N ILE A 398 25.26 13.96 7.95
CA ILE A 398 26.43 13.57 8.76
C ILE A 398 26.10 12.30 9.52
N VAL A 399 26.87 11.24 9.30
CA VAL A 399 26.83 10.03 10.12
C VAL A 399 28.19 9.77 10.76
N PHE A 400 28.21 9.09 11.92
CA PHE A 400 29.46 8.69 12.57
C PHE A 400 30.26 7.71 11.68
N ASP A 401 31.59 7.77 11.74
CA ASP A 401 32.48 7.03 10.82
C ASP A 401 32.34 5.50 10.91
N ASP A 402 31.89 4.98 12.04
CA ASP A 402 31.67 3.54 12.24
C ASP A 402 30.32 3.03 11.70
N VAL A 403 29.40 3.94 11.36
CA VAL A 403 28.06 3.58 10.87
C VAL A 403 28.11 2.92 9.49
N PRO A 404 28.80 3.48 8.46
CA PRO A 404 28.86 2.84 7.14
C PRO A 404 29.46 1.44 7.18
N GLU A 405 30.54 1.25 7.94
CA GLU A 405 31.21 -0.05 8.07
C GLU A 405 30.30 -1.09 8.72
N ALA A 406 29.59 -0.72 9.79
CA ALA A 406 28.63 -1.60 10.44
C ALA A 406 27.44 -1.93 9.53
N LEU A 407 26.89 -0.93 8.82
CA LEU A 407 25.80 -1.13 7.86
C LEU A 407 26.20 -2.08 6.74
N GLU A 408 27.40 -1.92 6.19
CA GLU A 408 27.93 -2.79 5.14
C GLU A 408 28.18 -4.22 5.64
N LYS A 409 28.76 -4.36 6.84
CA LYS A 409 28.95 -5.66 7.50
C LYS A 409 27.62 -6.38 7.71
N TRP A 410 26.63 -5.71 8.29
CA TRP A 410 25.30 -6.27 8.51
C TRP A 410 24.60 -6.64 7.20
N HIS A 411 24.69 -5.78 6.19
CA HIS A 411 24.17 -6.06 4.87
C HIS A 411 24.81 -7.30 4.23
N THR A 412 26.14 -7.44 4.33
CA THR A 412 26.89 -8.60 3.81
C THR A 412 26.53 -9.89 4.56
N LEU A 413 26.21 -9.80 5.85
CA LEU A 413 25.73 -10.91 6.67
C LEU A 413 24.24 -11.22 6.44
N GLY A 414 23.54 -10.46 5.59
CA GLY A 414 22.12 -10.64 5.31
C GLY A 414 21.19 -10.15 6.42
N ILE A 415 21.72 -9.35 7.36
CA ILE A 415 20.95 -8.72 8.44
C ILE A 415 20.24 -7.49 7.85
N LYS A 416 18.92 -7.44 8.02
CA LYS A 416 18.13 -6.30 7.54
C LYS A 416 18.23 -5.13 8.51
N VAL A 417 18.53 -3.94 8.00
CA VAL A 417 18.66 -2.73 8.82
C VAL A 417 17.51 -1.77 8.49
N TYR A 418 16.85 -1.26 9.51
CA TYR A 418 15.75 -0.31 9.39
C TYR A 418 16.05 0.93 10.23
N ILE A 419 15.45 2.05 9.88
CA ILE A 419 15.53 3.28 10.67
C ILE A 419 14.19 3.54 11.34
N TYR A 420 14.19 3.97 12.60
CA TYR A 420 13.01 4.47 13.29
C TYR A 420 13.32 5.82 13.95
N SER A 421 12.73 6.90 13.42
CA SER A 421 13.00 8.27 13.88
C SER A 421 11.73 9.11 13.94
N SER A 422 11.74 10.19 14.71
CA SER A 422 10.63 11.15 14.76
C SER A 422 10.51 12.02 13.50
N GLY A 423 11.57 12.09 12.69
CA GLY A 423 11.58 12.74 11.38
C GLY A 423 10.75 11.93 10.36
N SER A 424 10.13 12.60 9.39
CA SER A 424 9.34 11.93 8.35
C SER A 424 10.20 10.97 7.53
N ARG A 425 9.60 9.91 6.97
CA ARG A 425 10.33 8.97 6.08
C ARG A 425 11.07 9.68 4.94
N LEU A 426 10.52 10.79 4.42
CA LEU A 426 11.20 11.62 3.43
C LEU A 426 12.51 12.19 3.97
N ALA A 427 12.48 12.83 5.15
CA ALA A 427 13.67 13.40 5.79
C ALA A 427 14.74 12.33 6.07
N GLN A 428 14.33 11.15 6.53
CA GLN A 428 15.24 10.03 6.77
C GLN A 428 15.93 9.57 5.47
N ARG A 429 15.16 9.45 4.37
CA ARG A 429 15.71 9.11 3.04
C ARG A 429 16.68 10.16 2.52
N LEU A 430 16.48 11.43 2.85
CA LEU A 430 17.38 12.51 2.45
C LEU A 430 18.70 12.44 3.21
N ILE A 431 18.65 12.29 4.55
CA ILE A 431 19.84 12.18 5.40
C ILE A 431 20.76 11.04 4.91
N PHE A 432 20.23 9.82 4.77
CA PHE A 432 21.03 8.67 4.35
C PHE A 432 21.35 8.63 2.85
N GLY A 433 20.64 9.41 2.03
CA GLY A 433 20.82 9.42 0.59
C GLY A 433 22.05 10.20 0.12
N LYS A 434 22.55 11.11 0.95
CA LYS A 434 23.67 11.98 0.62
C LYS A 434 24.47 12.33 1.88
N THR A 435 25.20 11.34 2.39
CA THR A 435 26.02 11.51 3.59
C THR A 435 27.44 11.93 3.26
N ASN A 436 28.22 12.31 4.27
CA ASN A 436 29.68 12.42 4.25
C ASN A 436 30.41 11.13 3.82
N HIS A 437 29.69 10.01 3.70
CA HIS A 437 30.17 8.71 3.22
C HIS A 437 29.45 8.24 1.94
N GLY A 438 28.75 9.14 1.25
CA GLY A 438 27.96 8.84 0.05
C GLY A 438 26.53 8.36 0.35
N ASP A 439 25.92 7.64 -0.58
CA ASP A 439 24.56 7.11 -0.43
C ASP A 439 24.57 5.79 0.35
N LEU A 440 24.05 5.81 1.58
CA LEU A 440 23.98 4.66 2.47
C LEU A 440 22.63 3.92 2.38
N ARG A 441 21.66 4.42 1.61
CA ARG A 441 20.32 3.79 1.49
C ARG A 441 20.37 2.38 0.93
N LYS A 442 21.42 2.05 0.17
CA LYS A 442 21.68 0.70 -0.34
C LYS A 442 21.79 -0.36 0.77
N TYR A 443 22.17 0.03 1.99
CA TYR A 443 22.28 -0.87 3.14
C TYR A 443 20.99 -0.90 4.00
N LEU A 444 20.04 0.01 3.75
CA LEU A 444 18.81 0.14 4.54
C LEU A 444 17.64 -0.56 3.85
N SER A 445 16.86 -1.29 4.64
CA SER A 445 15.71 -2.09 4.21
C SER A 445 14.38 -1.36 4.37
N GLY A 446 14.32 -0.26 5.13
CA GLY A 446 13.11 0.54 5.30
C GLY A 446 13.22 1.62 6.37
N PHE A 447 12.16 2.44 6.47
CA PHE A 447 12.08 3.60 7.35
C PHE A 447 10.72 3.60 8.07
N PHE A 448 10.75 3.73 9.39
CA PHE A 448 9.62 3.96 10.26
C PHE A 448 9.67 5.39 10.79
N ASP A 449 8.52 6.04 10.91
CA ASP A 449 8.39 7.35 11.54
C ASP A 449 7.21 7.35 12.51
N THR A 450 6.83 8.52 13.03
CA THR A 450 5.75 8.63 14.02
C THR A 450 4.37 8.17 13.52
N THR A 451 4.20 7.82 12.23
CA THR A 451 2.97 7.19 11.72
C THR A 451 2.74 5.80 12.29
N VAL A 452 3.80 5.09 12.71
CA VAL A 452 3.72 3.79 13.41
C VAL A 452 3.36 3.94 14.90
N GLY A 453 3.48 5.15 15.43
CA GLY A 453 3.30 5.47 16.85
C GLY A 453 4.47 6.27 17.44
N ASN A 454 4.32 6.73 18.68
CA ASN A 454 5.33 7.48 19.39
C ASN A 454 6.48 6.57 19.85
N LYS A 455 7.75 7.01 19.69
CA LYS A 455 8.94 6.23 20.07
C LYS A 455 9.02 5.88 21.56
N ARG A 456 8.25 6.54 22.44
CA ARG A 456 8.20 6.24 23.88
C ARG A 456 7.08 5.27 24.26
N GLU A 457 6.31 4.79 23.28
CA GLU A 457 5.18 3.89 23.52
C GLU A 457 5.53 2.47 23.08
N THR A 458 5.30 1.51 23.97
CA THR A 458 5.53 0.07 23.71
C THR A 458 4.77 -0.43 22.48
N ARG A 459 3.56 0.09 22.26
CA ARG A 459 2.72 -0.27 21.10
C ARG A 459 3.42 -0.01 19.77
N SER A 460 4.21 1.06 19.66
CA SER A 460 4.93 1.39 18.42
C SER A 460 5.93 0.30 18.04
N TYR A 461 6.58 -0.30 19.03
CA TYR A 461 7.55 -1.39 18.80
C TYR A 461 6.88 -2.72 18.53
N VAL A 462 5.69 -2.97 19.10
CA VAL A 462 4.85 -4.11 18.72
C VAL A 462 4.45 -4.00 17.25
N GLU A 463 3.97 -2.83 16.83
CA GLU A 463 3.61 -2.56 15.43
C GLU A 463 4.84 -2.67 14.50
N ILE A 464 6.03 -2.23 14.93
CA ILE A 464 7.27 -2.43 14.18
C ILE A 464 7.60 -3.93 14.08
N SER A 465 7.50 -4.70 15.16
CA SER A 465 7.72 -6.16 15.12
C SER A 465 6.77 -6.86 14.16
N GLU A 466 5.48 -6.51 14.20
CA GLU A 466 4.45 -7.03 13.31
C GLU A 466 4.70 -6.61 11.85
N SER A 467 5.07 -5.35 11.61
CA SER A 467 5.40 -4.81 10.28
C SER A 467 6.66 -5.43 9.69
N LEU A 468 7.66 -5.75 10.52
CA LEU A 468 8.89 -6.42 10.10
C LEU A 468 8.69 -7.91 9.89
N GLY A 469 7.62 -8.47 10.43
CA GLY A 469 7.29 -9.86 10.30
C GLY A 469 8.35 -10.79 10.91
N VAL A 470 8.81 -10.47 12.12
CA VAL A 470 9.70 -11.37 12.88
C VAL A 470 8.88 -12.37 13.71
N ASP A 471 9.37 -13.61 13.83
CA ASP A 471 8.70 -14.66 14.62
C ASP A 471 8.70 -14.35 16.12
N LYS A 472 9.78 -13.70 16.60
CA LYS A 472 9.94 -13.24 17.97
C LYS A 472 10.39 -11.78 17.98
N PRO A 473 9.80 -10.90 18.81
CA PRO A 473 10.29 -9.54 18.97
C PRO A 473 11.79 -9.47 19.33
N SER A 474 12.31 -10.47 20.04
CA SER A 474 13.74 -10.61 20.40
C SER A 474 14.67 -10.78 19.20
N ASP A 475 14.16 -11.10 18.02
CA ASP A 475 14.96 -11.19 16.78
C ASP A 475 15.31 -9.80 16.23
N ILE A 476 14.73 -8.74 16.79
CA ILE A 476 15.02 -7.35 16.47
C ILE A 476 15.93 -6.77 17.55
N LEU A 477 17.09 -6.27 17.12
CA LEU A 477 17.93 -5.40 17.92
C LEU A 477 17.57 -3.94 17.64
N PHE A 478 17.07 -3.23 18.64
CA PHE A 478 16.88 -1.78 18.59
C PHE A 478 18.06 -1.05 19.23
N VAL A 479 18.61 -0.06 18.52
CA VAL A 479 19.70 0.80 19.00
C VAL A 479 19.20 2.24 19.06
N THR A 480 19.28 2.85 20.24
CA THR A 480 18.87 4.25 20.51
C THR A 480 19.77 4.86 21.58
N ASP A 481 19.88 6.18 21.65
CA ASP A 481 20.49 6.88 22.78
C ASP A 481 19.49 7.20 23.91
N VAL A 482 18.19 7.12 23.63
CA VAL A 482 17.14 7.60 24.55
C VAL A 482 16.66 6.46 25.46
N TYR A 483 16.86 6.63 26.77
CA TYR A 483 16.46 5.64 27.78
C TYR A 483 14.97 5.27 27.75
N GLN A 484 14.08 6.24 27.54
CA GLN A 484 12.64 5.99 27.49
C GLN A 484 12.24 5.14 26.27
N GLU A 485 12.92 5.33 25.13
CA GLU A 485 12.71 4.53 23.93
C GLU A 485 13.23 3.10 24.13
N ALA A 486 14.41 2.97 24.73
CA ALA A 486 14.98 1.67 25.10
C ALA A 486 14.04 0.87 26.03
N THR A 487 13.45 1.54 27.02
CA THR A 487 12.49 0.94 27.95
C THR A 487 11.21 0.50 27.23
N ALA A 488 10.67 1.34 26.35
CA ALA A 488 9.47 1.01 25.58
C ALA A 488 9.69 -0.17 24.63
N ALA A 489 10.84 -0.22 23.94
CA ALA A 489 11.23 -1.33 23.05
C ALA A 489 11.43 -2.64 23.82
N LYS A 490 12.11 -2.60 24.98
CA LYS A 490 12.32 -3.79 25.80
C LYS A 490 11.02 -4.34 26.36
N ALA A 491 10.07 -3.47 26.72
CA ALA A 491 8.73 -3.87 27.15
C ALA A 491 7.93 -4.55 26.02
N ALA A 492 8.24 -4.27 24.74
CA ALA A 492 7.67 -4.95 23.58
C ALA A 492 8.39 -6.27 23.24
N GLY A 493 9.45 -6.62 23.98
CA GLY A 493 10.19 -7.87 23.83
C GLY A 493 11.39 -7.80 22.88
N LEU A 494 11.77 -6.61 22.40
CA LEU A 494 12.93 -6.44 21.53
C LEU A 494 14.24 -6.61 22.33
N GLU A 495 15.30 -6.98 21.62
CA GLU A 495 16.65 -6.77 22.13
C GLU A 495 17.04 -5.31 21.98
N VAL A 496 17.72 -4.75 22.97
CA VAL A 496 17.95 -3.29 23.04
C VAL A 496 19.37 -3.00 23.49
N ILE A 497 20.02 -2.11 22.76
CA ILE A 497 21.33 -1.54 23.11
C ILE A 497 21.21 -0.02 23.15
N ILE A 498 21.80 0.59 24.17
CA ILE A 498 21.89 2.06 24.26
C ILE A 498 23.20 2.54 23.63
N SER A 499 23.09 3.42 22.63
CA SER A 499 24.22 4.08 21.99
C SER A 499 24.68 5.29 22.82
N ILE A 500 25.96 5.32 23.19
CA ILE A 500 26.59 6.43 23.90
C ILE A 500 27.51 7.17 22.92
N ARG A 501 27.03 8.29 22.40
CA ARG A 501 27.78 9.17 21.49
C ARG A 501 28.08 10.52 22.16
N PRO A 502 29.09 11.26 21.66
CA PRO A 502 29.34 12.63 22.11
C PRO A 502 28.08 13.50 21.97
N GLY A 503 27.68 14.17 23.05
CA GLY A 503 26.49 15.03 23.10
C GLY A 503 25.23 14.37 23.68
N ASN A 504 25.20 13.04 23.85
CA ASN A 504 24.04 12.35 24.42
C ASN A 504 23.83 12.73 25.90
N GLY A 505 22.57 12.76 26.33
CA GLY A 505 22.20 13.04 27.71
C GLY A 505 22.68 11.96 28.70
N PRO A 506 22.78 12.28 30.00
CA PRO A 506 23.17 11.29 31.01
C PRO A 506 22.10 10.20 31.16
N LEU A 507 22.55 8.95 31.30
CA LEU A 507 21.67 7.81 31.58
C LEU A 507 21.44 7.67 33.09
N PRO A 508 20.27 7.16 33.53
CA PRO A 508 20.04 6.83 34.94
C PRO A 508 21.04 5.79 35.46
N ASP A 509 21.44 5.91 36.73
CA ASP A 509 22.27 4.89 37.37
C ASP A 509 21.55 3.52 37.37
N ASN A 510 22.30 2.45 37.10
CA ASN A 510 21.78 1.07 37.06
C ASN A 510 20.62 0.84 36.08
N HIS A 511 20.60 1.54 34.93
CA HIS A 511 19.57 1.41 33.91
C HIS A 511 19.41 0.00 33.30
N GLY A 512 20.38 -0.90 33.47
CA GLY A 512 20.24 -2.33 33.15
C GLY A 512 20.33 -2.71 31.66
N PHE A 513 20.64 -1.76 30.78
CA PHE A 513 20.81 -1.99 29.34
C PHE A 513 22.28 -2.17 28.96
N LYS A 514 22.56 -3.01 27.94
CA LYS A 514 23.89 -3.01 27.30
C LYS A 514 24.12 -1.67 26.63
N THR A 515 25.32 -1.13 26.76
CA THR A 515 25.73 0.14 26.12
C THR A 515 26.88 -0.10 25.15
N ILE A 516 26.93 0.70 24.10
CA ILE A 516 28.03 0.72 23.12
C ILE A 516 28.44 2.16 22.85
N LYS A 517 29.69 2.37 22.46
CA LYS A 517 30.21 3.66 21.99
C LYS A 517 30.45 3.67 20.49
N SER A 518 30.51 2.49 19.87
CA SER A 518 30.58 2.28 18.43
C SER A 518 29.78 1.05 18.00
N PHE A 519 29.25 1.09 16.79
CA PHE A 519 28.56 -0.04 16.16
C PHE A 519 29.50 -1.21 15.84
N SER A 520 30.83 -1.02 15.89
CA SER A 520 31.79 -2.12 15.81
C SER A 520 31.68 -3.11 16.98
N GLU A 521 31.03 -2.71 18.08
CA GLU A 521 30.79 -3.54 19.27
C GLU A 521 29.55 -4.46 19.14
N ILE A 522 28.89 -4.42 17.99
CA ILE A 522 27.78 -5.29 17.55
C ILE A 522 28.30 -6.25 16.46
#